data_AF-A0A965FNT4-F1
#
_entry.id   AF-A0A965FNT4-F1
#
_cell.length_a   1.000
_cell.length_b   1.000
_cell.length_c   1.000
_cell.angle_alpha   90.00
_cell.angle_beta   90.00
_cell.angle_gamma   90.00
#
_symmetry.space_group_name_H-M   'P 1'
#
loop_
_entity.id
_entity.type
_entity.pdbx_description
1 polymer ?
#
loop_
_entity_poly.entity_id
_entity_poly.type
_entity_poly.pdbx_seq_one_letter_code
_entity_poly.pdbx_strand_id
1 'polypeptide(L)'
;MRINSLNFFALLLVGVFAIPAFSLFSLALNSEAEVWGHLSSTVLPVYLGNSLILLLGVGIGTLVLGVVSGFLTALFEFPGRRWLEWMLMLPMAMPAYILAMVYLELLDYSGPLQSALRDFFGWKTPSDYWFPEVASIGGAVLMLSLVLYPYVYLLSRNAFQQQSPAFTEAGRILGDRTRYGLWKIALPMARPAVAVGVSLALMETLADFGTVQLFSVPTFTTGIYHLWFGTANAPAAAQLSLSLLGFVGLLIALERFSRKQQRSHGNASSLKRSKRRALPQHYVFLAQAFCVIPVLLGFLLPGWMLLQWSWQSLPGWDSMRFLSDASHSLLLAGVTSFFALALAMLLNFGIRQPNQRLLKGAFRLVGLGYAFPGPVIALGVLMPLSWFDQQLNQLFFDAGNSPNYWLSGTIFILIYAYLIRFLALALGSVESGMANITPAIGDSGRMLGSPQGKIMRDLYLPMLKGSLWTGALLVFVDVMKELPATLMLQPFNVSTLATRAFAYASEEMLKQAAPWCVAIVLTGLLPVILLNRKLRSSAVPQETSHRLMPVSTETHLQPA
;
A
#
# COMPACT_ATOMS: atom_id res chain seq x y z
N MET A 1 -14.06 -26.58 26.52
CA MET A 1 -12.98 -25.64 26.14
C MET A 1 -13.11 -24.38 26.99
N ARG A 2 -12.22 -24.13 27.96
CA ARG A 2 -12.18 -22.81 28.64
C ARG A 2 -11.66 -21.79 27.62
N ILE A 3 -12.53 -20.92 27.12
CA ILE A 3 -12.12 -19.81 26.25
C ILE A 3 -11.27 -18.89 27.12
N ASN A 4 -9.95 -18.90 26.90
CA ASN A 4 -9.05 -17.95 27.52
C ASN A 4 -9.51 -16.52 27.16
N SER A 5 -9.37 -15.53 28.04
CA SER A 5 -9.85 -14.15 27.80
C SER A 5 -9.33 -13.55 26.48
N LEU A 6 -8.11 -13.92 26.08
CA LEU A 6 -7.51 -13.58 24.78
C LEU A 6 -8.25 -14.18 23.57
N ASN A 7 -8.77 -15.41 23.69
CA ASN A 7 -9.53 -16.06 22.62
C ASN A 7 -10.90 -15.42 22.47
N PHE A 8 -11.53 -15.05 23.59
CA PHE A 8 -12.79 -14.31 23.57
C PHE A 8 -12.60 -12.94 22.88
N PHE A 9 -11.58 -12.19 23.29
CA PHE A 9 -11.26 -10.91 22.66
C PHE A 9 -10.97 -11.05 21.16
N ALA A 10 -10.19 -12.07 20.76
CA ALA A 10 -9.90 -12.30 19.35
C ALA A 10 -11.14 -12.69 18.53
N LEU A 11 -12.05 -13.48 19.11
CA LEU A 11 -13.34 -13.80 18.47
C LEU A 11 -14.22 -12.57 18.33
N LEU A 12 -14.28 -11.72 19.37
CA LEU A 12 -15.02 -10.46 19.32
C LEU A 12 -14.46 -9.54 18.23
N LEU A 13 -13.13 -9.44 18.15
CA LEU A 13 -12.45 -8.64 17.14
C LEU A 13 -12.70 -9.16 15.72
N VAL A 14 -12.64 -10.48 15.50
CA VAL A 14 -13.02 -11.07 14.22
C VAL A 14 -14.47 -10.78 13.90
N GLY A 15 -15.36 -10.91 14.89
CA GLY A 15 -16.78 -10.59 14.75
C GLY A 15 -16.96 -9.16 14.25
N VAL A 16 -16.35 -8.20 14.93
CA VAL A 16 -16.36 -6.77 14.55
C VAL A 16 -15.86 -6.60 13.12
N PHE A 17 -14.67 -7.08 12.79
CA PHE A 17 -14.10 -6.92 11.44
C PHE A 17 -14.85 -7.68 10.33
N ALA A 18 -15.66 -8.69 10.69
CA ALA A 18 -16.50 -9.43 9.76
C ALA A 18 -17.87 -8.78 9.52
N ILE A 19 -18.30 -7.84 10.38
CA ILE A 19 -19.58 -7.13 10.25
C ILE A 19 -19.77 -6.57 8.83
N PRO A 20 -18.79 -5.89 8.20
CA PRO A 20 -18.99 -5.32 6.87
C PRO A 20 -19.24 -6.38 5.80
N ALA A 21 -18.48 -7.48 5.82
CA ALA A 21 -18.66 -8.56 4.86
C ALA A 21 -20.04 -9.24 5.03
N PHE A 22 -20.48 -9.44 6.27
CA PHE A 22 -21.80 -9.98 6.56
C PHE A 22 -22.92 -9.02 6.12
N SER A 23 -22.78 -7.72 6.39
CA SER A 23 -23.75 -6.71 5.98
C SER A 23 -23.87 -6.61 4.47
N LEU A 24 -22.76 -6.72 3.73
CA LEU A 24 -22.79 -6.76 2.27
C LEU A 24 -23.53 -7.98 1.76
N PHE A 25 -23.28 -9.15 2.37
CA PHE A 25 -23.99 -10.38 2.03
C PHE A 25 -25.49 -10.26 2.28
N SER A 26 -25.91 -9.76 3.45
CA SER A 26 -27.33 -9.61 3.77
C SER A 26 -28.01 -8.59 2.85
N LEU A 27 -27.33 -7.50 2.50
CA LEU A 27 -27.87 -6.47 1.63
C LEU A 27 -28.00 -6.92 0.18
N ALA A 28 -27.04 -7.72 -0.31
CA ALA A 28 -27.07 -8.27 -1.66
C ALA A 28 -28.22 -9.25 -1.91
N LEU A 29 -28.73 -9.91 -0.85
CA LEU A 29 -29.89 -10.80 -0.91
C LEU A 29 -31.20 -10.04 -1.13
N ASN A 30 -31.25 -8.75 -0.78
CA ASN A 30 -32.45 -7.92 -0.91
C ASN A 30 -32.58 -7.26 -2.30
N SER A 31 -31.69 -7.59 -3.25
CA SER A 31 -31.76 -7.02 -4.61
C SER A 31 -32.81 -7.74 -5.45
N GLU A 32 -33.56 -6.97 -6.23
CA GLU A 32 -34.51 -7.50 -7.21
C GLU A 32 -33.78 -8.26 -8.32
N ALA A 33 -34.34 -9.40 -8.74
CA ALA A 33 -33.73 -10.28 -9.76
C ALA A 33 -33.62 -9.60 -11.14
N GLU A 34 -34.56 -8.72 -11.48
CA GLU A 34 -34.56 -7.96 -12.74
C GLU A 34 -33.40 -6.99 -12.84
N VAL A 35 -33.02 -6.35 -11.72
CA VAL A 35 -31.87 -5.43 -11.65
C VAL A 35 -30.57 -6.18 -11.94
N TRP A 36 -30.38 -7.38 -11.38
CA TRP A 36 -29.19 -8.19 -11.65
C TRP A 36 -29.13 -8.68 -13.11
N GLY A 37 -30.28 -9.08 -13.68
CA GLY A 37 -30.39 -9.41 -15.10
C GLY A 37 -29.99 -8.25 -16.00
N HIS A 38 -30.44 -7.04 -15.69
CA HIS A 38 -30.06 -5.84 -16.43
C HIS A 38 -28.57 -5.50 -16.27
N LEU A 39 -28.02 -5.55 -15.05
CA LEU A 39 -26.61 -5.27 -14.79
C LEU A 39 -25.68 -6.25 -15.51
N SER A 40 -26.01 -7.54 -15.47
CA SER A 40 -25.22 -8.59 -16.10
C SER A 40 -25.17 -8.48 -17.63
N SER A 41 -26.23 -7.94 -18.25
CA SER A 41 -26.34 -7.77 -19.70
C SER A 41 -25.78 -6.44 -20.21
N THR A 42 -25.67 -5.41 -19.37
CA THR A 42 -25.28 -4.06 -19.79
C THR A 42 -23.88 -3.66 -19.28
N VAL A 43 -23.74 -3.40 -17.98
CA VAL A 43 -22.56 -2.75 -17.39
C VAL A 43 -21.52 -3.74 -16.87
N LEU A 44 -21.93 -4.93 -16.40
CA LEU A 44 -21.02 -5.90 -15.80
C LEU A 44 -19.93 -6.39 -16.77
N PRO A 45 -20.20 -6.68 -18.05
CA PRO A 45 -19.16 -7.06 -19.01
C PRO A 45 -18.14 -5.94 -19.22
N VAL A 46 -18.58 -4.68 -19.20
CA VAL A 46 -17.70 -3.50 -19.33
C VAL A 46 -16.83 -3.34 -18.09
N TYR A 47 -17.42 -3.39 -16.89
CA TYR A 47 -16.66 -3.30 -15.64
C TYR A 47 -15.63 -4.43 -15.50
N LEU A 48 -16.02 -5.65 -15.86
CA LEU A 48 -15.12 -6.80 -15.86
C LEU A 48 -14.00 -6.64 -16.89
N GLY A 49 -14.34 -6.30 -18.14
CA GLY A 49 -13.38 -6.11 -19.22
C GLY A 49 -12.35 -5.04 -18.90
N ASN A 50 -12.80 -3.86 -18.47
CA ASN A 50 -11.91 -2.75 -18.14
C ASN A 50 -11.03 -3.05 -16.92
N SER A 51 -11.59 -3.68 -15.89
CA SER A 51 -10.81 -4.07 -14.70
C SER A 51 -9.75 -5.11 -15.06
N LEU A 52 -10.05 -6.06 -15.96
CA LEU A 52 -9.07 -7.04 -16.47
C LEU A 52 -7.99 -6.38 -17.33
N ILE A 53 -8.34 -5.42 -18.19
CA ILE A 53 -7.36 -4.67 -18.99
C ILE A 53 -6.43 -3.86 -18.07
N LEU A 54 -6.97 -3.20 -17.04
CA LEU A 54 -6.17 -2.49 -16.05
C LEU A 54 -5.22 -3.44 -15.32
N LEU A 55 -5.71 -4.59 -14.86
CA LEU A 55 -4.88 -5.59 -14.18
C LEU A 55 -3.75 -6.12 -15.06
N LEU A 56 -4.04 -6.47 -16.32
CA LEU A 56 -3.02 -6.96 -17.24
C LEU A 56 -2.02 -5.86 -17.59
N GLY A 57 -2.51 -4.66 -17.93
CA GLY A 57 -1.69 -3.52 -18.27
C GLY A 57 -0.76 -3.09 -17.13
N VAL A 58 -1.32 -2.89 -15.92
CA VAL A 58 -0.55 -2.50 -14.74
C VAL A 58 0.38 -3.64 -14.29
N GLY A 59 -0.08 -4.89 -14.37
CA GLY A 59 0.76 -6.06 -14.10
C GLY A 59 2.00 -6.11 -14.99
N ILE A 60 1.85 -5.89 -16.30
CA ILE A 60 2.97 -5.83 -17.25
C ILE A 60 3.84 -4.60 -16.98
N GLY A 61 3.24 -3.42 -16.82
CA GLY A 61 3.97 -2.16 -16.60
C GLY A 61 4.82 -2.20 -15.34
N THR A 62 4.24 -2.62 -14.22
CA THR A 62 4.97 -2.74 -12.93
C THR A 62 6.01 -3.86 -12.95
N LEU A 63 5.77 -4.97 -13.64
CA LEU A 63 6.75 -6.03 -13.83
C LEU A 63 7.96 -5.53 -14.62
N VAL A 64 7.73 -4.87 -15.76
CA VAL A 64 8.81 -4.34 -16.60
C VAL A 64 9.60 -3.26 -15.85
N LEU A 65 8.93 -2.22 -15.35
CA LEU A 65 9.60 -1.12 -14.65
C LEU A 65 10.29 -1.59 -13.36
N GLY A 66 9.60 -2.40 -12.56
CA GLY A 66 10.09 -2.85 -11.26
C GLY A 66 11.22 -3.88 -11.36
N VAL A 67 11.03 -4.95 -12.14
CA VAL A 67 12.02 -6.04 -12.23
C VAL A 67 13.29 -5.57 -12.93
N VAL A 68 13.18 -4.81 -14.03
CA VAL A 68 14.35 -4.33 -14.77
C VAL A 68 15.14 -3.33 -13.93
N SER A 69 14.48 -2.36 -13.30
CA SER A 69 15.17 -1.41 -12.40
C SER A 69 15.80 -2.12 -11.20
N GLY A 70 15.10 -3.10 -10.62
CA GLY A 70 15.60 -3.92 -9.50
C GLY A 70 16.81 -4.74 -9.88
N PHE A 71 16.77 -5.37 -11.06
CA PHE A 71 17.87 -6.13 -11.64
C PHE A 71 19.12 -5.26 -11.91
N LEU A 72 18.95 -4.11 -12.57
CA LEU A 72 20.03 -3.19 -12.92
C LEU A 72 20.72 -2.66 -11.67
N THR A 73 19.96 -2.18 -10.69
CA THR A 73 20.48 -1.57 -9.46
C THR A 73 21.03 -2.58 -8.45
N ALA A 74 20.55 -3.83 -8.47
CA ALA A 74 21.02 -4.89 -7.59
C ALA A 74 22.35 -5.48 -8.05
N LEU A 75 22.48 -5.80 -9.34
CA LEU A 75 23.57 -6.63 -9.85
C LEU A 75 24.70 -5.83 -10.52
N PHE A 76 24.43 -4.63 -11.02
CA PHE A 76 25.41 -3.82 -11.75
C PHE A 76 25.84 -2.57 -10.99
N GLU A 77 27.05 -2.09 -11.28
CA GLU A 77 27.55 -0.77 -10.90
C GLU A 77 27.64 0.10 -12.16
N PHE A 78 27.11 1.32 -12.07
CA PHE A 78 27.16 2.35 -13.10
C PHE A 78 27.07 3.75 -12.45
N PRO A 79 27.53 4.81 -13.12
CA PRO A 79 27.50 6.17 -12.58
C PRO A 79 26.08 6.60 -12.20
N GLY A 80 25.91 7.24 -11.04
CA GLY A 80 24.59 7.70 -10.56
C GLY A 80 23.71 6.61 -9.92
N ARG A 81 24.09 5.32 -9.95
CA ARG A 81 23.31 4.22 -9.37
C ARG A 81 22.92 4.45 -7.91
N ARG A 82 23.83 4.98 -7.09
CA ARG A 82 23.57 5.25 -5.65
C ARG A 82 22.43 6.25 -5.43
N TRP A 83 22.24 7.18 -6.36
CA TRP A 83 21.13 8.13 -6.34
C TRP A 83 19.85 7.45 -6.82
N LEU A 84 19.91 6.77 -7.96
CA LEU A 84 18.78 6.06 -8.54
C LEU A 84 18.21 4.98 -7.61
N GLU A 85 19.06 4.30 -6.85
CA GLU A 85 18.68 3.24 -5.92
C GLU A 85 17.56 3.65 -4.95
N TRP A 86 17.61 4.87 -4.42
CA TRP A 86 16.57 5.39 -3.53
C TRP A 86 15.54 6.24 -4.27
N MET A 87 15.92 6.94 -5.34
CA MET A 87 15.00 7.76 -6.13
C MET A 87 13.91 6.92 -6.82
N LEU A 88 14.21 5.67 -7.21
CA LEU A 88 13.24 4.69 -7.74
C LEU A 88 12.13 4.32 -6.74
N MET A 89 12.24 4.72 -5.48
CA MET A 89 11.19 4.54 -4.47
C MET A 89 10.28 5.76 -4.34
N LEU A 90 10.68 6.92 -4.87
CA LEU A 90 9.95 8.18 -4.71
C LEU A 90 8.55 8.16 -5.32
N PRO A 91 8.29 7.56 -6.49
CA PRO A 91 6.93 7.54 -7.05
C PRO A 91 5.87 6.91 -6.15
N MET A 92 6.25 6.03 -5.22
CA MET A 92 5.34 5.44 -4.23
C MET A 92 4.77 6.47 -3.23
N ALA A 93 5.43 7.63 -3.08
CA ALA A 93 4.97 8.73 -2.24
C ALA A 93 3.83 9.54 -2.88
N MET A 94 3.69 9.46 -4.21
CA MET A 94 2.61 10.10 -4.96
C MET A 94 1.39 9.17 -5.02
N PRO A 95 0.22 9.57 -4.50
CA PRO A 95 -1.04 8.87 -4.78
C PRO A 95 -1.35 8.88 -6.28
N ALA A 96 -1.90 7.78 -6.79
CA ALA A 96 -2.18 7.62 -8.23
C ALA A 96 -3.17 8.67 -8.77
N TYR A 97 -4.19 9.04 -7.99
CA TYR A 97 -5.15 10.08 -8.40
C TYR A 97 -4.52 11.47 -8.51
N ILE A 98 -3.51 11.77 -7.68
CA ILE A 98 -2.74 13.03 -7.80
C ILE A 98 -1.89 12.99 -9.06
N LEU A 99 -1.27 11.84 -9.37
CA LEU A 99 -0.55 11.70 -10.62
C LEU A 99 -1.48 11.91 -11.82
N ALA A 100 -2.66 11.27 -11.80
CA ALA A 100 -3.68 11.41 -12.83
C ALA A 100 -4.09 12.86 -13.05
N MET A 101 -4.36 13.62 -11.98
CA MET A 101 -4.77 15.02 -12.10
C MET A 101 -3.68 15.89 -12.75
N VAL A 102 -2.42 15.65 -12.41
CA VAL A 102 -1.32 16.45 -12.95
C VAL A 102 -1.13 16.15 -14.43
N TYR A 103 -1.22 14.88 -14.81
CA TYR A 103 -1.11 14.51 -16.22
C TYR A 103 -2.32 14.90 -17.05
N LEU A 104 -3.52 14.95 -16.45
CA LEU A 104 -4.72 15.46 -17.12
C LEU A 104 -4.46 16.90 -17.58
N GLU A 105 -4.03 17.80 -16.70
CA GLU A 105 -3.70 19.19 -17.07
C GLU A 105 -2.47 19.30 -17.99
N LEU A 106 -1.41 18.52 -17.69
CA LEU A 106 -0.15 18.62 -18.43
C LEU A 106 -0.34 18.31 -19.92
N LEU A 107 -1.13 17.26 -20.17
CA LEU A 107 -1.30 16.64 -21.47
C LEU A 107 -2.66 16.97 -22.10
N ASP A 108 -3.50 17.79 -21.46
CA ASP A 108 -4.72 18.32 -22.07
C ASP A 108 -4.41 19.16 -23.31
N TYR A 109 -5.40 19.37 -24.16
CA TYR A 109 -5.29 20.24 -25.34
C TYR A 109 -4.86 21.66 -24.95
N SER A 110 -5.43 22.22 -23.88
CA SER A 110 -5.02 23.53 -23.37
C SER A 110 -3.74 23.49 -22.52
N GLY A 111 -3.26 22.28 -22.23
CA GLY A 111 -2.11 22.02 -21.38
C GLY A 111 -0.79 22.58 -21.91
N PRO A 112 0.21 22.74 -21.03
CA PRO A 112 1.49 23.33 -21.38
C PRO A 112 2.27 22.50 -22.42
N LEU A 113 2.15 21.16 -22.41
CA LEU A 113 2.87 20.33 -23.38
C LEU A 113 2.29 20.48 -24.78
N GLN A 114 0.98 20.32 -24.93
CA GLN A 114 0.34 20.43 -26.24
C GLN A 114 0.44 21.86 -26.80
N SER A 115 0.30 22.88 -25.94
CA SER A 115 0.49 24.28 -26.34
C SER A 115 1.91 24.54 -26.87
N ALA A 116 2.95 24.07 -26.16
CA ALA A 116 4.33 24.20 -26.62
C ALA A 116 4.60 23.47 -27.95
N LEU A 117 3.99 22.29 -28.16
CA LEU A 117 4.09 21.57 -29.43
C LEU A 117 3.42 22.34 -30.57
N ARG A 118 2.20 22.88 -30.35
CA ARG A 118 1.51 23.69 -31.35
C ARG A 118 2.30 24.95 -31.71
N ASP A 119 2.85 25.63 -30.72
CA ASP A 119 3.67 26.83 -30.95
C ASP A 119 4.95 26.50 -31.74
N PHE A 120 5.57 25.35 -31.48
CA PHE A 120 6.80 24.92 -32.16
C PHE A 120 6.56 24.47 -33.61
N PHE A 121 5.50 23.69 -33.86
CA PHE A 121 5.19 23.16 -35.18
C PHE A 121 4.26 24.07 -36.02
N GLY A 122 3.72 25.13 -35.43
CA GLY A 122 2.80 26.05 -36.08
C GLY A 122 1.39 25.48 -36.29
N TRP A 123 1.01 24.45 -35.53
CA TRP A 123 -0.32 23.85 -35.58
C TRP A 123 -1.37 24.78 -34.98
N LYS A 124 -2.49 24.94 -35.67
CA LYS A 124 -3.57 25.88 -35.28
C LYS A 124 -4.86 25.18 -34.93
N THR A 125 -5.08 23.98 -35.47
CA THR A 125 -6.31 23.21 -35.28
C THR A 125 -6.01 21.84 -34.69
N PRO A 126 -6.96 21.24 -33.94
CA PRO A 126 -6.83 19.87 -33.44
C PRO A 126 -6.66 18.82 -34.55
N SER A 127 -7.03 19.12 -35.79
CA SER A 127 -6.83 18.24 -36.95
C SER A 127 -5.40 18.23 -37.48
N ASP A 128 -4.54 19.17 -37.07
CA ASP A 128 -3.17 19.28 -37.57
C ASP A 128 -2.24 18.20 -36.98
N TYR A 129 -2.63 17.60 -35.85
CA TYR A 129 -1.86 16.56 -35.17
C TYR A 129 -2.76 15.59 -34.39
N TRP A 130 -2.32 14.35 -34.25
CA TRP A 130 -2.95 13.38 -33.36
C TRP A 130 -2.20 13.33 -32.03
N PHE A 131 -2.94 13.39 -30.92
CA PHE A 131 -2.40 13.27 -29.57
C PHE A 131 -3.21 12.23 -28.77
N PRO A 132 -2.56 11.33 -28.01
CA PRO A 132 -3.27 10.30 -27.27
C PRO A 132 -4.11 10.90 -26.14
N GLU A 133 -5.36 10.46 -26.03
CA GLU A 133 -6.25 10.88 -24.95
C GLU A 133 -5.78 10.30 -23.61
N VAL A 134 -5.56 11.20 -22.65
CA VAL A 134 -4.97 10.90 -21.34
C VAL A 134 -6.00 10.28 -20.42
N ALA A 135 -7.23 10.80 -20.47
CA ALA A 135 -8.40 10.26 -19.79
C ALA A 135 -8.90 8.99 -20.50
N SER A 136 -8.06 7.95 -20.47
CA SER A 136 -8.33 6.68 -21.13
C SER A 136 -7.85 5.51 -20.27
N ILE A 137 -8.28 4.29 -20.60
CA ILE A 137 -7.81 3.07 -19.92
C ILE A 137 -6.29 2.94 -20.02
N GLY A 138 -5.71 3.27 -21.17
CA GLY A 138 -4.26 3.28 -21.37
C GLY A 138 -3.54 4.30 -20.49
N GLY A 139 -4.10 5.50 -20.37
CA GLY A 139 -3.62 6.53 -19.44
C GLY A 139 -3.67 6.05 -17.99
N ALA A 140 -4.78 5.44 -17.56
CA ALA A 140 -4.92 4.87 -16.21
C ALA A 140 -3.88 3.77 -15.94
N VAL A 141 -3.64 2.86 -16.90
CA VAL A 141 -2.58 1.84 -16.82
C VAL A 141 -1.21 2.49 -16.61
N LEU A 142 -0.91 3.57 -17.35
CA LEU A 142 0.37 4.26 -17.27
C LEU A 142 0.58 4.93 -15.90
N MET A 143 -0.42 5.68 -15.41
CA MET A 143 -0.34 6.36 -14.12
C MET A 143 -0.20 5.37 -12.96
N LEU A 144 -1.04 4.33 -12.95
CA LEU A 144 -0.97 3.28 -11.92
C LEU A 144 0.37 2.53 -11.98
N SER A 145 0.88 2.22 -13.17
CA SER A 145 2.19 1.57 -13.31
C SER A 145 3.33 2.43 -12.76
N LEU A 146 3.33 3.73 -13.02
CA LEU A 146 4.35 4.66 -12.55
C LEU A 146 4.36 4.82 -11.02
N VAL A 147 3.20 4.72 -10.37
CA VAL A 147 3.10 4.81 -8.90
C VAL A 147 3.34 3.46 -8.22
N LEU A 148 2.92 2.34 -8.83
CA LEU A 148 2.89 1.03 -8.18
C LEU A 148 4.11 0.14 -8.50
N TYR A 149 4.93 0.46 -9.51
CA TYR A 149 6.16 -0.30 -9.78
C TYR A 149 7.16 -0.34 -8.60
N PRO A 150 7.25 0.66 -7.68
CA PRO A 150 8.18 0.62 -6.56
C PRO A 150 7.99 -0.61 -5.65
N TYR A 151 6.76 -1.14 -5.52
CA TYR A 151 6.51 -2.39 -4.78
C TYR A 151 7.27 -3.57 -5.41
N VAL A 152 7.19 -3.70 -6.73
CA VAL A 152 7.91 -4.75 -7.50
C VAL A 152 9.42 -4.51 -7.47
N TYR A 153 9.84 -3.26 -7.63
CA TYR A 153 11.25 -2.85 -7.57
C TYR A 153 11.90 -3.25 -6.26
N LEU A 154 11.30 -2.91 -5.12
CA LEU A 154 11.85 -3.20 -3.80
C LEU A 154 12.03 -4.70 -3.55
N LEU A 155 11.00 -5.49 -3.87
CA LEU A 155 10.99 -6.93 -3.63
C LEU A 155 11.91 -7.68 -4.60
N SER A 156 11.89 -7.31 -5.88
CA SER A 156 12.80 -7.90 -6.88
C SER A 156 14.26 -7.58 -6.58
N ARG A 157 14.57 -6.32 -6.27
CA ARG A 157 15.93 -5.89 -5.90
C ARG A 157 16.44 -6.64 -4.67
N ASN A 158 15.62 -6.76 -3.63
CA ASN A 158 15.98 -7.49 -2.42
C ASN A 158 16.28 -8.97 -2.75
N ALA A 159 15.41 -9.61 -3.54
CA ALA A 159 15.61 -10.99 -3.97
C ALA A 159 16.91 -11.17 -4.76
N PHE A 160 17.23 -10.28 -5.70
CA PHE A 160 18.50 -10.33 -6.45
C PHE A 160 19.73 -10.14 -5.55
N GLN A 161 19.62 -9.33 -4.48
CA GLN A 161 20.72 -9.09 -3.55
C GLN A 161 20.97 -10.23 -2.57
N GLN A 162 19.93 -10.99 -2.22
CA GLN A 162 20.02 -12.12 -1.31
C GLN A 162 20.49 -13.42 -1.99
N GLN A 163 20.61 -13.43 -3.32
CA GLN A 163 21.13 -14.58 -4.06
C GLN A 163 22.60 -14.85 -3.69
N SER A 164 22.90 -16.07 -3.26
CA SER A 164 24.26 -16.48 -2.92
C SER A 164 25.17 -16.45 -4.16
N PRO A 165 26.38 -15.87 -4.07
CA PRO A 165 27.39 -15.93 -5.13
C PRO A 165 27.68 -17.36 -5.59
N ALA A 166 27.55 -18.35 -4.70
CA ALA A 166 27.82 -19.75 -4.98
C ALA A 166 26.95 -20.30 -6.12
N PHE A 167 25.69 -19.88 -6.26
CA PHE A 167 24.83 -20.32 -7.37
C PHE A 167 25.29 -19.75 -8.72
N THR A 168 25.78 -18.52 -8.72
CA THR A 168 26.31 -17.90 -9.95
C THR A 168 27.72 -18.39 -10.29
N GLU A 169 28.52 -18.76 -9.31
CA GLU A 169 29.83 -19.40 -9.49
C GLU A 169 29.70 -20.84 -9.97
N ALA A 170 28.79 -21.63 -9.39
CA ALA A 170 28.50 -22.99 -9.85
C ALA A 170 28.02 -23.03 -11.31
N GLY A 171 27.15 -22.10 -11.71
CA GLY A 171 26.74 -21.95 -13.11
C GLY A 171 27.93 -21.66 -14.04
N ARG A 172 28.84 -20.76 -13.64
CA ARG A 172 30.05 -20.45 -14.43
C ARG A 172 30.98 -21.67 -14.57
N ILE A 173 31.13 -22.47 -13.51
CA ILE A 173 31.93 -23.71 -13.55
C ILE A 173 31.33 -24.71 -14.54
N LEU A 174 30.00 -24.77 -14.64
CA LEU A 174 29.27 -25.60 -15.60
C LEU A 174 29.27 -25.04 -17.04
N GLY A 175 30.02 -23.96 -17.30
CA GLY A 175 30.15 -23.36 -18.64
C GLY A 175 29.05 -22.35 -18.99
N ASP A 176 28.22 -21.94 -18.03
CA ASP A 176 27.16 -20.98 -18.32
C ASP A 176 27.71 -19.57 -18.62
N ARG A 177 27.31 -19.07 -19.79
CA ARG A 177 27.49 -17.66 -20.15
C ARG A 177 26.63 -16.76 -19.26
N THR A 178 27.06 -15.52 -19.04
CA THR A 178 26.38 -14.50 -18.20
C THR A 178 24.87 -14.36 -18.46
N ARG A 179 24.43 -14.50 -19.72
CA ARG A 179 23.00 -14.44 -20.09
C ARG A 179 22.23 -15.67 -19.61
N TYR A 180 22.84 -16.85 -19.65
CA TYR A 180 22.19 -18.09 -19.23
C TYR A 180 21.96 -18.13 -17.72
N GLY A 181 22.97 -17.71 -16.93
CA GLY A 181 22.83 -17.58 -15.48
C GLY A 181 21.72 -16.58 -15.07
N LEU A 182 21.46 -15.55 -15.87
CA LEU A 182 20.33 -14.64 -15.64
C LEU A 182 18.98 -15.36 -15.79
N TRP A 183 18.75 -15.98 -16.95
CA TRP A 183 17.44 -16.56 -17.29
C TRP A 183 17.14 -17.86 -16.55
N LYS A 184 18.16 -18.68 -16.24
CA LYS A 184 17.98 -19.98 -15.59
C LYS A 184 18.18 -19.98 -14.07
N ILE A 185 18.91 -19.01 -13.53
CA ILE A 185 19.23 -18.96 -12.09
C ILE A 185 18.64 -17.71 -11.45
N ALA A 186 19.10 -16.53 -11.83
CA ALA A 186 18.76 -15.30 -11.11
C ALA A 186 17.27 -14.93 -11.20
N LEU A 187 16.69 -14.98 -12.40
CA LEU A 187 15.27 -14.63 -12.58
C LEU A 187 14.34 -15.66 -11.95
N PRO A 188 14.50 -16.99 -12.14
CA PRO A 188 13.67 -17.99 -11.47
C PRO A 188 13.71 -17.92 -9.95
N MET A 189 14.86 -17.63 -9.34
CA MET A 189 14.98 -17.43 -7.89
C MET A 189 14.30 -16.14 -7.41
N ALA A 190 14.19 -15.11 -8.25
CA ALA A 190 13.50 -13.86 -7.92
C ALA A 190 11.98 -13.91 -8.14
N ARG A 191 11.47 -14.84 -8.98
CA ARG A 191 10.05 -15.00 -9.31
C ARG A 191 9.09 -14.92 -8.12
N PRO A 192 9.31 -15.61 -6.98
CA PRO A 192 8.37 -15.51 -5.85
C PRO A 192 8.26 -14.08 -5.32
N ALA A 193 9.38 -13.38 -5.11
CA ALA A 193 9.37 -12.00 -4.65
C ALA A 193 8.73 -11.04 -5.68
N VAL A 194 8.99 -11.26 -6.96
CA VAL A 194 8.34 -10.52 -8.06
C VAL A 194 6.82 -10.74 -8.04
N ALA A 195 6.37 -11.98 -7.90
CA ALA A 195 4.94 -12.31 -7.83
C ALA A 195 4.26 -11.60 -6.65
N VAL A 196 4.90 -11.55 -5.48
CA VAL A 196 4.38 -10.76 -4.33
C VAL A 196 4.22 -9.30 -4.70
N GLY A 197 5.24 -8.68 -5.30
CA GLY A 197 5.19 -7.26 -5.67
C GLY A 197 4.11 -6.97 -6.69
N VAL A 198 3.96 -7.83 -7.70
CA VAL A 198 2.92 -7.69 -8.72
C VAL A 198 1.55 -7.86 -8.08
N SER A 199 1.34 -8.88 -7.24
CA SER A 199 0.07 -9.09 -6.55
C SER A 199 -0.34 -7.89 -5.69
N LEU A 200 0.59 -7.26 -4.98
CA LEU A 200 0.32 -6.03 -4.22
C LEU A 200 -0.10 -4.88 -5.15
N ALA A 201 0.61 -4.67 -6.26
CA ALA A 201 0.25 -3.66 -7.25
C ALA A 201 -1.14 -3.92 -7.88
N LEU A 202 -1.49 -5.18 -8.15
CA LEU A 202 -2.80 -5.55 -8.69
C LEU A 202 -3.93 -5.34 -7.67
N MET A 203 -3.69 -5.59 -6.39
CA MET A 203 -4.66 -5.31 -5.33
C MET A 203 -4.91 -3.80 -5.18
N GLU A 204 -3.85 -2.99 -5.25
CA GLU A 204 -3.98 -1.53 -5.27
C GLU A 204 -4.71 -1.04 -6.53
N THR A 205 -4.45 -1.64 -7.68
CA THR A 205 -5.13 -1.33 -8.95
C THR A 205 -6.64 -1.59 -8.86
N LEU A 206 -7.05 -2.70 -8.26
CA LEU A 206 -8.46 -3.01 -8.05
C LEU A 206 -9.13 -2.16 -6.97
N ALA A 207 -8.35 -1.62 -6.05
CA ALA A 207 -8.84 -0.72 -5.02
C ALA A 207 -8.83 0.75 -5.46
N ASP A 208 -8.21 1.07 -6.59
CA ASP A 208 -8.15 2.44 -7.10
C ASP A 208 -9.55 2.90 -7.52
N PHE A 209 -9.90 4.07 -7.03
CA PHE A 209 -11.12 4.78 -7.36
C PHE A 209 -10.80 6.14 -7.97
N GLY A 210 -9.88 6.90 -7.36
CA GLY A 210 -9.64 8.28 -7.76
C GLY A 210 -9.09 8.43 -9.18
N THR A 211 -8.14 7.58 -9.61
CA THR A 211 -7.52 7.67 -10.95
C THR A 211 -8.55 7.30 -12.01
N VAL A 212 -9.22 6.17 -11.82
CA VAL A 212 -10.22 5.66 -12.77
C VAL A 212 -11.47 6.53 -12.83
N GLN A 213 -11.89 7.13 -11.71
CA GLN A 213 -13.00 8.09 -11.68
C GLN A 213 -12.65 9.37 -12.44
N LEU A 214 -11.45 9.92 -12.23
CA LEU A 214 -11.01 11.16 -12.89
C LEU A 214 -10.88 10.98 -14.41
N PHE A 215 -10.42 9.80 -14.85
CA PHE A 215 -10.34 9.46 -16.27
C PHE A 215 -11.65 8.90 -16.84
N SER A 216 -12.75 8.92 -16.06
CA SER A 216 -14.05 8.39 -16.46
C SER A 216 -14.01 6.95 -16.98
N VAL A 217 -13.13 6.12 -16.42
CA VAL A 217 -12.99 4.71 -16.79
C VAL A 217 -13.98 3.85 -15.97
N PRO A 218 -14.98 3.20 -16.61
CA PRO A 218 -15.94 2.37 -15.89
C PRO A 218 -15.26 1.08 -15.44
N THR A 219 -15.18 0.87 -14.12
CA THR A 219 -14.59 -0.30 -13.45
C THR A 219 -15.51 -0.78 -12.35
N PHE A 220 -15.17 -1.89 -11.67
CA PHE A 220 -15.96 -2.32 -10.51
C PHE A 220 -16.02 -1.26 -9.40
N THR A 221 -14.94 -0.54 -9.11
CA THR A 221 -14.91 0.45 -8.03
C THR A 221 -15.78 1.66 -8.34
N THR A 222 -15.71 2.20 -9.56
CA THR A 222 -16.57 3.31 -9.99
C THR A 222 -18.02 2.86 -10.16
N GLY A 223 -18.26 1.62 -10.62
CA GLY A 223 -19.60 1.03 -10.72
C GLY A 223 -20.30 0.89 -9.36
N ILE A 224 -19.60 0.47 -8.31
CA ILE A 224 -20.14 0.41 -6.94
C ILE A 224 -20.55 1.82 -6.47
N TYR A 225 -19.70 2.82 -6.71
CA TYR A 225 -20.00 4.21 -6.37
C TYR A 225 -21.24 4.74 -7.13
N HIS A 226 -21.30 4.54 -8.45
CA HIS A 226 -22.41 5.03 -9.28
C HIS A 226 -23.74 4.36 -8.95
N LEU A 227 -23.77 3.06 -8.68
CA LEU A 227 -25.01 2.39 -8.29
C LEU A 227 -25.52 2.91 -6.94
N TRP A 228 -24.61 3.10 -5.99
CA TRP A 228 -25.00 3.53 -4.66
C TRP A 228 -25.37 5.02 -4.62
N PHE A 229 -24.49 5.93 -5.04
CA PHE A 229 -24.72 7.37 -4.96
C PHE A 229 -25.46 7.96 -6.17
N GLY A 230 -25.26 7.39 -7.37
CA GLY A 230 -25.90 7.88 -8.58
C GLY A 230 -27.33 7.39 -8.76
N THR A 231 -27.59 6.11 -8.47
CA THR A 231 -28.93 5.50 -8.64
C THR A 231 -29.66 5.15 -7.35
N ALA A 232 -29.08 5.47 -6.18
CA ALA A 232 -29.63 5.14 -4.86
C ALA A 232 -29.89 3.62 -4.64
N ASN A 233 -29.17 2.74 -5.36
CA ASN A 233 -29.37 1.29 -5.32
C ASN A 233 -28.26 0.59 -4.53
N ALA A 234 -28.37 0.64 -3.21
CA ALA A 234 -27.43 -0.01 -2.29
C ALA A 234 -27.40 -1.56 -2.40
N PRO A 235 -28.54 -2.26 -2.59
CA PRO A 235 -28.53 -3.72 -2.83
C PRO A 235 -27.71 -4.14 -4.05
N ALA A 236 -27.88 -3.47 -5.19
CA ALA A 236 -27.12 -3.76 -6.40
C ALA A 236 -25.62 -3.44 -6.23
N ALA A 237 -25.29 -2.33 -5.56
CA ALA A 237 -23.91 -1.99 -5.24
C ALA A 237 -23.26 -3.02 -4.30
N ALA A 238 -24.02 -3.64 -3.38
CA ALA A 238 -23.56 -4.74 -2.55
C ALA A 238 -23.26 -6.02 -3.37
N GLN A 239 -24.07 -6.33 -4.39
CA GLN A 239 -23.80 -7.46 -5.29
C GLN A 239 -22.51 -7.27 -6.10
N LEU A 240 -22.26 -6.06 -6.64
CA LEU A 240 -20.99 -5.74 -7.29
C LEU A 240 -19.82 -5.81 -6.30
N SER A 241 -20.02 -5.34 -5.07
CA SER A 241 -19.01 -5.39 -4.01
C SER A 241 -18.60 -6.83 -3.67
N LEU A 242 -19.56 -7.75 -3.54
CA LEU A 242 -19.28 -9.17 -3.32
C LEU A 242 -18.59 -9.83 -4.51
N SER A 243 -18.98 -9.45 -5.74
CA SER A 243 -18.33 -9.93 -6.97
C SER A 243 -16.85 -9.52 -7.01
N LEU A 244 -16.56 -8.26 -6.67
CA LEU A 244 -15.21 -7.73 -6.56
C LEU A 244 -14.40 -8.42 -5.45
N LEU A 245 -14.99 -8.64 -4.27
CA LEU A 245 -14.35 -9.39 -3.18
C LEU A 245 -14.04 -10.84 -3.58
N GLY A 246 -14.93 -11.48 -4.34
CA GLY A 246 -14.69 -12.81 -4.91
C GLY A 246 -13.48 -12.83 -5.85
N PHE A 247 -13.36 -11.82 -6.72
CA PHE A 247 -12.23 -11.67 -7.63
C PHE A 247 -10.91 -11.40 -6.89
N VAL A 248 -10.92 -10.51 -5.89
CA VAL A 248 -9.77 -10.27 -5.01
C VAL A 248 -9.38 -11.54 -4.25
N GLY A 249 -10.36 -12.28 -3.74
CA GLY A 249 -10.16 -13.57 -3.10
C GLY A 249 -9.49 -14.61 -4.01
N LEU A 250 -9.89 -14.65 -5.29
CA LEU A 250 -9.26 -15.49 -6.32
C LEU A 250 -7.79 -15.09 -6.54
N LEU A 251 -7.50 -13.79 -6.67
CA LEU A 251 -6.12 -13.30 -6.81
C LEU A 251 -5.24 -13.69 -5.61
N ILE A 252 -5.73 -13.52 -4.39
CA ILE A 252 -5.03 -13.93 -3.16
C ILE A 252 -4.82 -15.45 -3.14
N ALA A 253 -5.80 -16.23 -3.58
CA ALA A 253 -5.66 -17.69 -3.65
C ALA A 253 -4.54 -18.08 -4.63
N LEU A 254 -4.55 -17.52 -5.85
CA LEU A 254 -3.53 -17.76 -6.87
C LEU A 254 -2.13 -17.37 -6.38
N GLU A 255 -1.99 -16.23 -5.71
CA GLU A 255 -0.75 -15.79 -5.06
C GLU A 255 -0.25 -16.82 -4.02
N ARG A 256 -1.14 -17.29 -3.15
CA ARG A 256 -0.80 -18.27 -2.10
C ARG A 256 -0.39 -19.63 -2.67
N PHE A 257 -1.05 -20.09 -3.74
CA PHE A 257 -0.67 -21.32 -4.42
C PHE A 257 0.73 -21.21 -5.04
N SER A 258 1.05 -20.08 -5.66
CA SER A 258 2.38 -19.77 -6.19
C SER A 258 3.47 -19.83 -5.10
N ARG A 259 3.18 -19.30 -3.90
CA ARG A 259 4.12 -19.33 -2.75
C ARG A 259 4.35 -20.74 -2.17
N LYS A 260 3.36 -21.63 -2.20
CA LYS A 260 3.42 -22.94 -1.51
C LYS A 260 4.48 -23.87 -2.12
N GLN A 261 4.75 -23.75 -3.41
CA GLN A 261 5.74 -24.58 -4.12
C GLN A 261 7.20 -24.15 -3.87
N GLN A 262 7.46 -23.06 -3.13
CA GLN A 262 8.79 -22.44 -3.09
C GLN A 262 9.31 -22.11 -1.67
N ARG A 263 8.67 -22.65 -0.62
CA ARG A 263 9.17 -22.56 0.77
C ARG A 263 10.42 -23.40 1.06
N SER A 264 10.91 -24.14 0.07
CA SER A 264 12.18 -24.85 0.16
C SER A 264 13.23 -24.06 -0.63
N HIS A 265 14.45 -24.00 -0.10
CA HIS A 265 15.67 -23.38 -0.67
C HIS A 265 15.98 -21.93 -0.24
N GLY A 266 16.43 -21.79 1.00
CA GLY A 266 17.11 -20.58 1.47
C GLY A 266 17.49 -20.63 2.94
N ASN A 267 18.23 -21.66 3.38
CA ASN A 267 18.87 -21.59 4.70
C ASN A 267 19.81 -20.38 4.71
N ALA A 268 19.57 -19.48 5.66
CA ALA A 268 20.26 -18.21 5.88
C ALA A 268 21.69 -18.40 6.41
N SER A 269 22.52 -19.19 5.74
CA SER A 269 23.88 -19.51 6.17
C SER A 269 24.91 -19.13 5.09
N SER A 270 24.99 -17.83 4.78
CA SER A 270 26.20 -17.10 4.35
C SER A 270 25.80 -15.75 3.75
N LEU A 271 25.86 -14.69 4.56
CA LEU A 271 25.56 -13.29 4.20
C LEU A 271 26.66 -12.63 3.35
N LYS A 272 27.41 -13.38 2.52
CA LYS A 272 28.38 -12.75 1.60
C LYS A 272 27.62 -12.15 0.42
N ARG A 273 27.37 -10.83 0.48
CA ARG A 273 26.82 -10.05 -0.64
C ARG A 273 27.68 -10.28 -1.89
N SER A 274 27.04 -10.64 -3.00
CA SER A 274 27.69 -10.71 -4.29
C SER A 274 28.29 -9.35 -4.66
N LYS A 275 29.55 -9.34 -5.11
CA LYS A 275 30.17 -8.12 -5.65
C LYS A 275 29.45 -7.76 -6.95
N ARG A 276 28.94 -6.54 -7.02
CA ARG A 276 28.25 -6.02 -8.20
C ARG A 276 29.23 -5.91 -9.38
N ARG A 277 28.73 -6.12 -10.60
CA ARG A 277 29.53 -6.14 -11.84
C ARG A 277 29.49 -4.78 -12.51
N ALA A 278 30.61 -4.31 -13.05
CA ALA A 278 30.59 -3.10 -13.88
C ALA A 278 29.75 -3.34 -15.14
N LEU A 279 28.88 -2.39 -15.48
CA LEU A 279 28.09 -2.46 -16.71
C LEU A 279 28.94 -1.99 -17.91
N PRO A 280 28.89 -2.67 -19.07
CA PRO A 280 29.60 -2.21 -20.27
C PRO A 280 29.17 -0.78 -20.68
N GLN A 281 30.12 0.04 -21.11
CA GLN A 281 29.92 1.48 -21.32
C GLN A 281 28.75 1.82 -22.27
N HIS A 282 28.51 1.02 -23.31
CA HIS A 282 27.41 1.22 -24.25
C HIS A 282 26.01 0.95 -23.64
N TYR A 283 25.91 0.16 -22.57
CA TYR A 283 24.65 -0.08 -21.86
C TYR A 283 24.42 0.88 -20.68
N VAL A 284 25.43 1.68 -20.29
CA VAL A 284 25.32 2.61 -19.16
C VAL A 284 24.23 3.65 -19.41
N PHE A 285 24.21 4.27 -20.60
CA PHE A 285 23.20 5.26 -20.94
C PHE A 285 21.79 4.67 -20.93
N LEU A 286 21.59 3.48 -21.51
CA LEU A 286 20.30 2.80 -21.53
C LEU A 286 19.82 2.44 -20.11
N ALA A 287 20.71 1.96 -19.25
CA ALA A 287 20.38 1.64 -17.86
C ALA A 287 20.03 2.90 -17.05
N GLN A 288 20.74 4.01 -17.29
CA GLN A 288 20.43 5.29 -16.66
C GLN A 288 19.09 5.83 -17.15
N ALA A 289 18.85 5.86 -18.46
CA ALA A 289 17.60 6.32 -19.05
C ALA A 289 16.41 5.52 -18.51
N PHE A 290 16.50 4.19 -18.52
CA PHE A 290 15.43 3.32 -18.02
C PHE A 290 15.11 3.56 -16.54
N CYS A 291 16.13 3.79 -15.69
CA CYS A 291 15.91 4.06 -14.27
C CYS A 291 15.47 5.50 -13.99
N VAL A 292 15.85 6.48 -14.82
CA VAL A 292 15.47 7.89 -14.64
C VAL A 292 14.03 8.15 -15.08
N ILE A 293 13.58 7.57 -16.20
CA ILE A 293 12.24 7.77 -16.76
C ILE A 293 11.12 7.60 -15.71
N PRO A 294 11.02 6.48 -14.97
CA PRO A 294 9.91 6.29 -14.03
C PRO A 294 10.00 7.23 -12.81
N VAL A 295 11.20 7.68 -12.44
CA VAL A 295 11.39 8.68 -11.38
C VAL A 295 10.98 10.07 -11.86
N LEU A 296 11.36 10.42 -13.08
CA LEU A 296 11.03 11.68 -13.73
C LEU A 296 9.51 11.78 -13.86
N LEU A 297 8.90 10.80 -14.52
CA LEU A 297 7.48 10.81 -14.84
C LEU A 297 6.59 10.53 -13.63
N GLY A 298 7.01 9.66 -12.71
CA GLY A 298 6.20 9.27 -11.55
C GLY A 298 6.32 10.20 -10.34
N PHE A 299 7.33 11.10 -10.31
CA PHE A 299 7.55 11.94 -9.12
C PHE A 299 8.10 13.34 -9.42
N LEU A 300 9.24 13.46 -10.12
CA LEU A 300 9.92 14.76 -10.24
C LEU A 300 9.13 15.77 -11.07
N LEU A 301 8.66 15.37 -12.24
CA LEU A 301 7.85 16.24 -13.11
C LEU A 301 6.52 16.61 -12.43
N PRO A 302 5.71 15.66 -11.91
CA PRO A 302 4.49 16.00 -11.21
C PRO A 302 4.72 16.84 -9.95
N GLY A 303 5.75 16.52 -9.16
CA GLY A 303 6.10 17.27 -7.96
C GLY A 303 6.50 18.71 -8.27
N TRP A 304 7.24 18.93 -9.35
CA TRP A 304 7.57 20.28 -9.81
C TRP A 304 6.33 21.07 -10.22
N MET A 305 5.40 20.47 -10.97
CA MET A 305 4.15 21.13 -11.37
C MET A 305 3.27 21.47 -10.16
N LEU A 306 3.13 20.55 -9.21
CA LEU A 306 2.37 20.81 -7.98
C LEU A 306 2.96 21.96 -7.16
N LEU A 307 4.29 22.06 -7.07
CA LEU A 307 4.95 23.18 -6.40
C LEU A 307 4.72 24.50 -7.15
N GLN A 308 4.80 24.48 -8.48
CA GLN A 308 4.51 25.66 -9.30
C GLN A 308 3.06 26.13 -9.13
N TRP A 309 2.09 25.20 -9.17
CA TRP A 309 0.68 25.51 -8.99
C TRP A 309 0.35 25.98 -7.58
N SER A 310 0.97 25.38 -6.57
CA SER A 310 0.83 25.83 -5.17
C SER A 310 1.36 27.26 -4.99
N TRP A 311 2.42 27.63 -5.71
CA TRP A 311 2.91 29.00 -5.73
C TRP A 311 1.92 29.95 -6.42
N GLN A 312 1.35 29.53 -7.55
CA GLN A 312 0.35 30.31 -8.28
C GLN A 312 -0.97 30.47 -7.52
N SER A 313 -1.32 29.53 -6.63
CA SER A 313 -2.55 29.56 -5.84
C SER A 313 -2.43 30.34 -4.53
N LEU A 314 -1.28 30.95 -4.24
CA LEU A 314 -1.10 31.81 -3.06
C LEU A 314 -2.09 32.99 -3.02
N PRO A 315 -2.35 33.72 -4.13
CA PRO A 315 -3.36 34.77 -4.17
C PRO A 315 -4.75 34.12 -4.19
N GLY A 316 -5.40 34.04 -3.02
CA GLY A 316 -6.68 33.33 -2.84
C GLY A 316 -6.59 32.10 -1.94
N TRP A 317 -5.43 31.86 -1.32
CA TRP A 317 -5.21 30.77 -0.38
C TRP A 317 -6.08 30.92 0.89
N ASP A 318 -6.91 29.92 1.17
CA ASP A 318 -7.65 29.80 2.43
C ASP A 318 -6.85 28.98 3.45
N SER A 319 -6.08 29.67 4.29
CA SER A 319 -5.24 29.03 5.31
C SER A 319 -6.03 28.35 6.41
N MET A 320 -7.22 28.88 6.72
CA MET A 320 -8.06 28.32 7.78
C MET A 320 -8.64 26.98 7.35
N ARG A 321 -9.15 26.91 6.11
CA ARG A 321 -9.66 25.67 5.52
C ARG A 321 -8.57 24.63 5.33
N PHE A 322 -7.39 25.04 4.83
CA PHE A 322 -6.25 24.13 4.71
C PHE A 322 -5.85 23.55 6.07
N LEU A 323 -5.75 24.39 7.12
CA LEU A 323 -5.36 23.94 8.45
C LEU A 323 -6.43 23.02 9.07
N SER A 324 -7.71 23.30 8.84
CA SER A 324 -8.82 22.43 9.25
C SER A 324 -8.72 21.06 8.58
N ASP A 325 -8.63 21.01 7.24
CA ASP A 325 -8.54 19.76 6.48
C ASP A 325 -7.27 18.96 6.86
N ALA A 326 -6.14 19.66 7.06
CA ALA A 326 -4.89 19.06 7.55
C ALA A 326 -5.03 18.49 8.96
N SER A 327 -5.69 19.21 9.88
CA SER A 327 -5.90 18.75 11.25
C SER A 327 -6.77 17.49 11.31
N HIS A 328 -7.81 17.40 10.47
CA HIS A 328 -8.66 16.22 10.38
C HIS A 328 -7.87 15.02 9.86
N SER A 329 -7.08 15.19 8.79
CA SER A 329 -6.20 14.15 8.27
C SER A 329 -5.19 13.66 9.31
N LEU A 330 -4.52 14.58 10.01
CA LEU A 330 -3.53 14.26 11.05
C LEU A 330 -4.16 13.52 12.24
N LEU A 331 -5.34 13.96 12.69
CA LEU A 331 -6.08 13.31 13.77
C LEU A 331 -6.45 11.89 13.37
N LEU A 332 -7.08 11.72 12.20
CA LEU A 332 -7.49 10.42 11.66
C LEU A 332 -6.30 9.48 11.52
N ALA A 333 -5.20 9.92 10.91
CA ALA A 333 -4.01 9.13 10.71
C ALA A 333 -3.34 8.74 12.04
N GLY A 334 -3.24 9.67 12.99
CA GLY A 334 -2.66 9.43 14.31
C GLY A 334 -3.48 8.44 15.15
N VAL A 335 -4.79 8.66 15.24
CA VAL A 335 -5.71 7.82 16.03
C VAL A 335 -5.78 6.41 15.44
N THR A 336 -5.97 6.28 14.13
CA THR A 336 -6.00 4.96 13.47
C THR A 336 -4.66 4.25 13.63
N SER A 337 -3.53 4.93 13.43
CA SER A 337 -2.21 4.32 13.60
C SER A 337 -2.00 3.80 15.03
N PHE A 338 -2.44 4.56 16.04
CA PHE A 338 -2.33 4.14 17.43
C PHE A 338 -3.15 2.87 17.71
N PHE A 339 -4.44 2.88 17.33
CA PHE A 339 -5.31 1.74 17.55
C PHE A 339 -4.90 0.52 16.73
N ALA A 340 -4.46 0.70 15.48
CA ALA A 340 -3.97 -0.39 14.64
C ALA A 340 -2.76 -1.08 15.27
N LEU A 341 -1.80 -0.31 15.81
CA LEU A 341 -0.64 -0.87 16.52
C LEU A 341 -1.01 -1.56 17.82
N ALA A 342 -1.88 -0.94 18.64
CA ALA A 342 -2.34 -1.54 19.88
C ALA A 342 -3.01 -2.91 19.61
N LEU A 343 -3.85 -2.97 18.58
CA LEU A 343 -4.54 -4.18 18.16
C LEU A 343 -3.59 -5.21 17.57
N ALA A 344 -2.64 -4.79 16.73
CA ALA A 344 -1.64 -5.65 16.14
C ALA A 344 -0.71 -6.29 17.19
N MET A 345 -0.32 -5.52 18.21
CA MET A 345 0.45 -5.99 19.35
C MET A 345 -0.32 -7.03 20.16
N LEU A 346 -1.59 -6.76 20.47
CA LEU A 346 -2.44 -7.66 21.23
C LEU A 346 -2.62 -9.00 20.49
N LEU A 347 -2.93 -8.96 19.19
CA LEU A 347 -3.11 -10.15 18.35
C LEU A 347 -1.81 -10.95 18.22
N ASN A 348 -0.67 -10.30 17.90
CA ASN A 348 0.62 -10.98 17.75
C ASN A 348 1.08 -11.67 19.04
N PHE A 349 0.86 -11.02 20.19
CA PHE A 349 1.21 -11.62 21.48
C PHE A 349 0.33 -12.82 21.82
N GLY A 350 -0.97 -12.76 21.48
CA GLY A 350 -1.88 -13.90 21.63
C GLY A 350 -1.45 -15.13 20.82
N ILE A 351 -0.98 -14.93 19.58
CA ILE A 351 -0.59 -16.03 18.67
C ILE A 351 0.63 -16.80 19.15
N ARG A 352 1.52 -16.17 19.94
CA ARG A 352 2.72 -16.83 20.49
C ARG A 352 2.42 -17.81 21.63
N GLN A 353 1.20 -17.81 22.15
CA GLN A 353 0.83 -18.79 23.17
C GLN A 353 0.61 -20.18 22.54
N PRO A 354 1.01 -21.26 23.22
CA PRO A 354 0.81 -22.61 22.71
C PRO A 354 -0.67 -22.91 22.47
N ASN A 355 -0.96 -23.71 21.45
CA ASN A 355 -2.29 -24.24 21.10
C ASN A 355 -3.36 -23.24 20.61
N GLN A 356 -2.98 -22.05 20.14
CA GLN A 356 -3.91 -21.02 19.72
C GLN A 356 -4.28 -21.05 18.22
N ARG A 357 -4.97 -22.11 17.77
CA ARG A 357 -5.42 -22.25 16.37
C ARG A 357 -6.43 -21.18 15.95
N LEU A 358 -7.36 -20.84 16.83
CA LEU A 358 -8.40 -19.84 16.59
C LEU A 358 -7.82 -18.44 16.38
N LEU A 359 -6.90 -18.01 17.24
CA LEU A 359 -6.17 -16.73 17.08
C LEU A 359 -5.38 -16.66 15.77
N LYS A 360 -4.74 -17.76 15.34
CA LYS A 360 -4.07 -17.82 14.03
C LYS A 360 -5.06 -17.74 12.86
N GLY A 361 -6.29 -18.22 13.03
CA GLY A 361 -7.37 -18.02 12.07
C GLY A 361 -7.84 -16.57 12.04
N ALA A 362 -8.11 -16.01 13.22
CA ALA A 362 -8.51 -14.62 13.43
C ALA A 362 -7.53 -13.64 12.78
N PHE A 363 -6.23 -13.79 13.08
CA PHE A 363 -5.18 -12.98 12.49
C PHE A 363 -5.18 -13.02 10.96
N ARG A 364 -5.38 -14.21 10.38
CA ARG A 364 -5.44 -14.36 8.92
C ARG A 364 -6.67 -13.70 8.32
N LEU A 365 -7.83 -13.78 8.98
CA LEU A 365 -9.06 -13.13 8.52
C LEU A 365 -8.96 -11.61 8.59
N VAL A 366 -8.50 -11.09 9.73
CA VAL A 366 -8.32 -9.65 9.96
C VAL A 366 -7.27 -9.07 8.99
N GLY A 367 -6.20 -9.82 8.70
CA GLY A 367 -5.20 -9.44 7.71
C GLY A 367 -5.72 -9.36 6.26
N LEU A 368 -6.88 -9.93 5.95
CA LEU A 368 -7.50 -9.79 4.62
C LEU A 368 -8.21 -8.45 4.44
N GLY A 369 -8.41 -7.66 5.50
CA GLY A 369 -9.10 -6.36 5.43
C GLY A 369 -8.46 -5.35 4.47
N TYR A 370 -7.15 -5.43 4.25
CA TYR A 370 -6.42 -4.64 3.25
C TYR A 370 -6.89 -4.89 1.81
N ALA A 371 -7.45 -6.06 1.56
CA ALA A 371 -7.94 -6.45 0.25
C ALA A 371 -9.30 -5.81 -0.09
N PHE A 372 -9.98 -5.18 0.87
CA PHE A 372 -11.29 -4.57 0.66
C PHE A 372 -11.14 -3.18 0.04
N PRO A 373 -11.64 -2.93 -1.18
CA PRO A 373 -11.64 -1.61 -1.81
C PRO A 373 -12.42 -0.58 -0.99
N GLY A 374 -12.05 0.70 -1.10
CA GLY A 374 -12.69 1.79 -0.34
C GLY A 374 -14.22 1.83 -0.47
N PRO A 375 -14.81 1.73 -1.68
CA PRO A 375 -16.27 1.70 -1.84
C PRO A 375 -16.95 0.51 -1.17
N VAL A 376 -16.29 -0.64 -1.17
CA VAL A 376 -16.77 -1.87 -0.53
C VAL A 376 -16.79 -1.71 0.99
N ILE A 377 -15.72 -1.14 1.56
CA ILE A 377 -15.65 -0.84 3.00
C ILE A 377 -16.72 0.18 3.36
N ALA A 378 -16.86 1.26 2.58
CA ALA A 378 -17.83 2.32 2.84
C ALA A 378 -19.25 1.75 2.93
N LEU A 379 -19.68 1.00 1.92
CA LEU A 379 -21.02 0.42 1.89
C LEU A 379 -21.21 -0.62 2.99
N GLY A 380 -20.21 -1.48 3.21
CA GLY A 380 -20.26 -2.51 4.25
C GLY A 380 -20.24 -1.97 5.68
N VAL A 381 -19.63 -0.81 5.92
CA VAL A 381 -19.53 -0.19 7.26
C VAL A 381 -20.71 0.73 7.56
N LEU A 382 -21.16 1.52 6.59
CA LEU A 382 -22.22 2.50 6.82
C LEU A 382 -23.55 1.84 7.20
N MET A 383 -23.95 0.81 6.45
CA MET A 383 -25.23 0.12 6.64
C MET A 383 -25.43 -0.43 8.06
N PRO A 384 -24.51 -1.25 8.63
CA PRO A 384 -24.70 -1.79 9.97
C PRO A 384 -24.60 -0.72 11.06
N LEU A 385 -23.78 0.33 10.86
CA LEU A 385 -23.71 1.45 11.81
C LEU A 385 -24.98 2.31 11.77
N SER A 386 -25.54 2.56 10.59
CA SER A 386 -26.82 3.28 10.46
C SER A 386 -27.98 2.49 11.06
N TRP A 387 -27.98 1.17 10.89
CA TRP A 387 -28.95 0.29 11.54
C TRP A 387 -28.81 0.35 13.07
N PHE A 388 -27.58 0.32 13.59
CA PHE A 388 -27.33 0.44 15.02
C PHE A 388 -27.79 1.79 15.58
N ASP A 389 -27.49 2.89 14.88
CA ASP A 389 -27.95 4.24 15.29
C ASP A 389 -29.48 4.32 15.30
N GLN A 390 -30.17 3.72 14.32
CA GLN A 390 -31.64 3.66 14.30
C GLN A 390 -32.20 2.88 15.48
N GLN A 391 -31.61 1.73 15.83
CA GLN A 391 -32.03 0.95 17.00
C GLN A 391 -31.82 1.71 18.30
N LEU A 392 -30.71 2.45 18.45
CA LEU A 392 -30.48 3.30 19.62
C LEU A 392 -31.51 4.43 19.69
N ASN A 393 -31.81 5.07 18.57
CA ASN A 393 -32.81 6.15 18.55
C ASN A 393 -34.20 5.62 18.96
N GLN A 394 -34.59 4.43 18.55
CA GLN A 394 -35.84 3.79 18.99
C GLN A 394 -35.88 3.47 20.49
N LEU A 395 -34.73 3.20 21.11
CA LEU A 395 -34.64 2.84 22.53
C LEU A 395 -34.56 4.06 23.46
N PHE A 396 -33.92 5.14 22.99
CA PHE A 396 -33.58 6.29 23.83
C PHE A 396 -34.37 7.56 23.50
N PHE A 397 -35.10 7.61 22.37
CA PHE A 397 -35.83 8.80 21.93
C PHE A 397 -37.26 8.47 21.48
N ASP A 398 -38.22 9.04 22.21
CA ASP A 398 -39.60 9.18 21.76
C ASP A 398 -39.71 10.23 20.64
N ALA A 399 -40.78 10.13 19.85
CA ALA A 399 -41.05 10.71 18.52
C ALA A 399 -40.96 12.26 18.34
N GLY A 400 -40.27 13.00 19.22
CA GLY A 400 -40.15 14.47 19.18
C GLY A 400 -38.75 15.04 18.98
N ASN A 401 -37.68 14.26 19.13
CA ASN A 401 -36.30 14.73 18.96
C ASN A 401 -35.71 14.31 17.61
N SER A 402 -34.88 15.17 17.01
CA SER A 402 -34.19 14.90 15.75
C SER A 402 -33.35 13.62 15.85
N PRO A 403 -33.34 12.75 14.82
CA PRO A 403 -32.55 11.52 14.84
C PRO A 403 -31.06 11.86 15.01
N ASN A 404 -30.43 11.30 16.05
CA ASN A 404 -29.00 11.45 16.28
C ASN A 404 -28.22 10.31 15.61
N TYR A 405 -27.15 10.67 14.92
CA TYR A 405 -26.23 9.71 14.29
C TYR A 405 -25.00 9.53 15.17
N TRP A 406 -25.13 8.69 16.21
CA TRP A 406 -24.14 8.52 17.27
C TRP A 406 -22.81 7.98 16.76
N LEU A 407 -22.84 6.93 15.93
CA LEU A 407 -21.64 6.32 15.36
C LEU A 407 -21.45 6.66 13.89
N SER A 408 -22.51 6.61 13.09
CA SER A 408 -22.43 6.81 11.64
C SER A 408 -22.20 8.27 11.24
N GLY A 409 -22.61 9.22 12.09
CA GLY A 409 -22.45 10.67 11.85
C GLY A 409 -21.19 11.28 12.46
N THR A 410 -20.30 10.48 13.04
CA THR A 410 -19.08 10.97 13.71
C THR A 410 -17.83 10.43 13.04
N ILE A 411 -16.66 10.98 13.38
CA ILE A 411 -15.35 10.56 12.86
C ILE A 411 -15.07 9.07 13.17
N PHE A 412 -15.80 8.47 14.11
CA PHE A 412 -15.71 7.05 14.45
C PHE A 412 -15.87 6.13 13.23
N ILE A 413 -16.80 6.43 12.32
CA ILE A 413 -17.02 5.60 11.12
C ILE A 413 -15.78 5.51 10.24
N LEU A 414 -15.04 6.62 10.10
CA LEU A 414 -13.79 6.69 9.35
C LEU A 414 -12.68 5.90 10.04
N ILE A 415 -12.52 6.07 11.35
CA ILE A 415 -11.52 5.31 12.13
C ILE A 415 -11.79 3.81 12.01
N TYR A 416 -13.05 3.39 12.10
CA TYR A 416 -13.43 2.00 11.98
C TYR A 416 -13.16 1.44 10.57
N ALA A 417 -13.56 2.16 9.51
CA ALA A 417 -13.25 1.80 8.13
C ALA A 417 -11.74 1.68 7.88
N TYR A 418 -10.95 2.63 8.40
CA TYR A 418 -9.50 2.60 8.28
C TYR A 418 -8.85 1.47 9.07
N LEU A 419 -9.37 1.11 10.24
CA LEU A 419 -8.89 -0.04 10.99
C LEU A 419 -9.12 -1.33 10.20
N ILE A 420 -10.29 -1.50 9.57
CA ILE A 420 -10.56 -2.64 8.68
C ILE A 420 -9.53 -2.70 7.55
N ARG A 421 -9.28 -1.58 6.87
CA ARG A 421 -8.36 -1.53 5.70
C ARG A 421 -6.89 -1.68 6.08
N PHE A 422 -6.41 -0.93 7.07
CA PHE A 422 -4.97 -0.72 7.27
C PHE A 422 -4.35 -1.52 8.42
N LEU A 423 -5.15 -2.25 9.22
CA LEU A 423 -4.62 -3.06 10.32
C LEU A 423 -3.62 -4.12 9.85
N ALA A 424 -3.78 -4.66 8.63
CA ALA A 424 -2.86 -5.64 8.07
C ALA A 424 -1.41 -5.12 8.00
N LEU A 425 -1.22 -3.82 7.74
CA LEU A 425 0.12 -3.19 7.69
C LEU A 425 0.78 -3.18 9.07
N ALA A 426 0.01 -2.85 10.12
CA ALA A 426 0.48 -2.92 11.49
C ALA A 426 0.77 -4.36 11.92
N LEU A 427 -0.12 -5.31 11.58
CA LEU A 427 0.06 -6.74 11.87
C LEU A 427 1.35 -7.27 11.26
N GLY A 428 1.61 -6.98 9.97
CA GLY A 428 2.81 -7.42 9.28
C GLY A 428 4.09 -6.81 9.85
N SER A 429 4.08 -5.51 10.20
CA SER A 429 5.24 -4.86 10.81
C SER A 429 5.57 -5.42 12.20
N VAL A 430 4.54 -5.63 13.03
CA VAL A 430 4.70 -6.23 14.37
C VAL A 430 5.13 -7.69 14.27
N GLU A 431 4.55 -8.48 13.35
CA GLU A 431 4.91 -9.88 13.13
C GLU A 431 6.38 -10.01 12.69
N SER A 432 6.82 -9.16 11.76
CA SER A 432 8.20 -9.14 11.28
C SER A 432 9.19 -8.72 12.37
N GLY A 433 8.83 -7.73 13.21
CA GLY A 433 9.63 -7.37 14.38
C GLY A 433 9.71 -8.49 15.41
N MET A 434 8.57 -9.13 15.69
CA MET A 434 8.48 -10.26 16.61
C MET A 434 9.29 -11.45 16.12
N ALA A 435 9.31 -11.76 14.83
CA ALA A 435 10.08 -12.87 14.27
C ALA A 435 11.58 -12.84 14.65
N ASN A 436 12.14 -11.66 14.93
CA ASN A 436 13.52 -11.48 15.37
C ASN A 436 13.73 -11.71 16.88
N ILE A 437 12.65 -11.82 17.67
CA ILE A 437 12.68 -12.03 19.13
C ILE A 437 12.38 -13.50 19.42
N THR A 438 13.37 -14.22 19.97
CA THR A 438 13.23 -15.64 20.31
C THR A 438 12.15 -15.86 21.38
N PRO A 439 11.30 -16.90 21.26
CA PRO A 439 10.23 -17.18 22.22
C PRO A 439 10.70 -17.34 23.68
N ALA A 440 11.92 -17.88 23.86
CA ALA A 440 12.52 -18.15 25.16
C ALA A 440 12.55 -16.93 26.10
N ILE A 441 12.71 -15.72 25.57
CA ILE A 441 12.77 -14.50 26.38
C ILE A 441 11.42 -14.26 27.11
N GLY A 442 10.30 -14.55 26.41
CA GLY A 442 8.97 -14.49 27.02
C GLY A 442 8.72 -15.61 28.02
N ASP A 443 9.27 -16.81 27.78
CA ASP A 443 9.18 -17.95 28.68
C ASP A 443 9.94 -17.69 30.00
N SER A 444 11.15 -17.12 29.93
CA SER A 444 11.92 -16.75 31.12
C SER A 444 11.17 -15.76 32.01
N GLY A 445 10.53 -14.74 31.41
CA GLY A 445 9.71 -13.79 32.16
C GLY A 445 8.51 -14.46 32.87
N ARG A 446 7.89 -15.46 32.23
CA ARG A 446 6.81 -16.26 32.84
C ARG A 446 7.31 -17.14 33.98
N MET A 447 8.49 -17.76 33.82
CA MET A 447 9.11 -18.58 34.87
C MET A 447 9.46 -17.76 36.12
N LEU A 448 9.82 -16.48 35.93
CA LEU A 448 10.05 -15.53 37.03
C LEU A 448 8.77 -14.96 37.64
N GLY A 449 7.59 -15.50 37.30
CA GLY A 449 6.29 -15.09 37.85
C GLY A 449 5.78 -13.73 37.37
N SER A 450 6.37 -13.14 36.33
CA SER A 450 5.90 -11.84 35.82
C SER A 450 4.57 -12.01 35.06
N PRO A 451 3.56 -11.14 35.31
CA PRO A 451 2.30 -11.20 34.58
C PRO A 451 2.50 -10.81 33.11
N GLN A 452 1.63 -11.33 32.23
CA GLN A 452 1.75 -11.17 30.77
C GLN A 452 1.83 -9.69 30.32
N GLY A 453 1.08 -8.79 30.97
CA GLY A 453 1.13 -7.36 30.67
C GLY A 453 2.48 -6.71 31.01
N LYS A 454 3.13 -7.16 32.09
CA LYS A 454 4.47 -6.68 32.48
C LYS A 454 5.54 -7.18 31.51
N ILE A 455 5.45 -8.44 31.10
CA ILE A 455 6.32 -9.00 30.04
C ILE A 455 6.13 -8.22 28.73
N MET A 456 4.90 -7.90 28.36
CA MET A 456 4.63 -7.10 27.17
C MET A 456 5.27 -5.71 27.24
N ARG A 457 5.05 -5.00 28.35
CA ARG A 457 5.46 -3.61 28.50
C ARG A 457 6.95 -3.44 28.72
N ASP A 458 7.55 -4.27 29.56
CA ASP A 458 8.91 -4.04 30.03
C ASP A 458 9.95 -4.75 29.14
N LEU A 459 9.52 -5.76 28.36
CA LEU A 459 10.41 -6.55 27.50
C LEU A 459 10.07 -6.39 26.01
N TYR A 460 8.86 -6.75 25.58
CA TYR A 460 8.51 -6.74 24.16
C TYR A 460 8.43 -5.31 23.58
N LEU A 461 7.76 -4.38 24.26
CA LEU A 461 7.63 -2.99 23.76
C LEU A 461 8.99 -2.34 23.47
N PRO A 462 9.99 -2.33 24.40
CA PRO A 462 11.31 -1.78 24.12
C PRO A 462 12.02 -2.44 22.94
N MET A 463 11.96 -3.76 22.83
CA MET A 463 12.61 -4.51 21.74
C MET A 463 11.93 -4.27 20.39
N LEU A 464 10.61 -4.03 20.38
CA LEU A 464 9.81 -3.80 19.19
C LEU A 464 9.73 -2.33 18.78
N LYS A 465 10.33 -1.37 19.51
CA LYS A 465 10.23 0.07 19.21
C LYS A 465 10.46 0.39 17.73
N GLY A 466 11.47 -0.21 17.10
CA GLY A 466 11.78 0.01 15.69
C GLY A 466 10.71 -0.50 14.72
N SER A 467 10.16 -1.70 14.95
CA SER A 467 9.05 -2.26 14.15
C SER A 467 7.72 -1.55 14.41
N LEU A 468 7.50 -1.09 15.65
CA LEU A 468 6.32 -0.32 16.02
C LEU A 468 6.30 1.02 15.31
N TRP A 469 7.40 1.79 15.35
CA TRP A 469 7.51 3.05 14.60
C TRP A 469 7.35 2.87 13.10
N THR A 470 7.91 1.79 12.55
CA THR A 470 7.75 1.48 11.12
C THR A 470 6.28 1.19 10.80
N GLY A 471 5.61 0.38 11.61
CA GLY A 471 4.18 0.06 11.42
C GLY A 471 3.29 1.28 11.61
N ALA A 472 3.59 2.13 12.59
CA ALA A 472 2.86 3.37 12.84
C ALA A 472 2.92 4.28 11.61
N LEU A 473 4.14 4.51 11.11
CA LEU A 473 4.33 5.41 9.97
C LEU A 473 3.64 4.90 8.70
N LEU A 474 3.69 3.58 8.45
CA LEU A 474 3.03 2.99 7.28
C LEU A 474 1.51 3.20 7.34
N VAL A 475 0.87 2.89 8.49
CA VAL A 475 -0.57 3.12 8.66
C VAL A 475 -0.90 4.61 8.58
N PHE A 476 -0.11 5.45 9.24
CA PHE A 476 -0.30 6.90 9.25
C PHE A 476 -0.31 7.46 7.82
N VAL A 477 0.70 7.14 7.02
CA VAL A 477 0.83 7.67 5.65
C VAL A 477 -0.24 7.13 4.71
N ASP A 478 -0.64 5.86 4.85
CA ASP A 478 -1.70 5.30 4.03
C ASP A 478 -3.08 5.89 4.38
N VAL A 479 -3.32 6.24 5.64
CA VAL A 479 -4.53 6.99 6.04
C VAL A 479 -4.49 8.43 5.52
N MET A 480 -3.34 9.11 5.53
CA MET A 480 -3.21 10.49 5.00
C MET A 480 -3.60 10.61 3.52
N LYS A 481 -3.40 9.55 2.74
CA LYS A 481 -3.73 9.49 1.31
C LYS A 481 -5.02 8.72 0.99
N GLU A 482 -5.74 8.24 2.01
CA GLU A 482 -7.00 7.52 1.77
C GLU A 482 -8.03 8.49 1.20
N LEU A 483 -8.60 8.13 0.05
CA LEU A 483 -9.64 8.89 -0.62
C LEU A 483 -11.00 8.17 -0.66
N PRO A 484 -11.14 6.97 -1.25
CA PRO A 484 -12.48 6.45 -1.55
C PRO A 484 -13.34 6.14 -0.33
N ALA A 485 -12.81 5.49 0.71
CA ALA A 485 -13.61 5.23 1.91
C ALA A 485 -13.97 6.55 2.60
N THR A 486 -13.04 7.49 2.64
CA THR A 486 -13.23 8.82 3.23
C THR A 486 -14.31 9.60 2.52
N LEU A 487 -14.25 9.67 1.19
CA LEU A 487 -15.17 10.45 0.37
C LEU A 487 -16.62 9.98 0.57
N MET A 488 -16.82 8.67 0.75
CA MET A 488 -18.13 8.04 0.86
C MET A 488 -18.68 7.99 2.29
N LEU A 489 -17.82 8.10 3.30
CA LEU A 489 -18.19 7.99 4.72
C LEU A 489 -18.02 9.29 5.52
N GLN A 490 -17.42 10.33 4.94
CA GLN A 490 -17.11 11.55 5.68
C GLN A 490 -18.38 12.20 6.27
N PRO A 491 -18.39 12.52 7.57
CA PRO A 491 -19.46 13.30 8.16
C PRO A 491 -19.57 14.70 7.57
N PHE A 492 -20.72 15.36 7.78
CA PHE A 492 -20.93 16.73 7.37
C PHE A 492 -19.85 17.67 7.92
N ASN A 493 -19.34 18.57 7.07
CA ASN A 493 -18.28 19.54 7.37
C ASN A 493 -16.92 18.95 7.80
N VAL A 494 -16.72 17.64 7.66
CA VAL A 494 -15.41 17.01 7.86
C VAL A 494 -14.82 16.68 6.49
N SER A 495 -13.86 17.48 6.06
CA SER A 495 -13.03 17.13 4.89
C SER A 495 -11.60 16.82 5.33
N THR A 496 -10.94 15.99 4.55
CA THR A 496 -9.54 15.61 4.72
C THR A 496 -8.71 16.24 3.61
N LEU A 497 -7.39 16.18 3.71
CA LEU A 497 -6.51 16.61 2.63
C LEU A 497 -6.85 15.91 1.31
N ALA A 498 -7.06 14.59 1.35
CA ALA A 498 -7.35 13.78 0.17
C ALA A 498 -8.72 14.11 -0.43
N THR A 499 -9.78 14.18 0.39
CA THR A 499 -11.13 14.46 -0.12
C THR A 499 -11.26 15.90 -0.62
N ARG A 500 -10.60 16.88 0.00
CA ARG A 500 -10.56 18.26 -0.50
C ARG A 500 -9.80 18.38 -1.82
N ALA A 501 -8.60 17.79 -1.90
CA ALA A 501 -7.82 17.80 -3.13
C ALA A 501 -8.61 17.19 -4.29
N PHE A 502 -9.29 16.07 -4.05
CA PHE A 502 -10.13 15.41 -5.05
C PHE A 502 -11.38 16.21 -5.42
N ALA A 503 -12.01 16.90 -4.48
CA ALA A 503 -13.14 17.78 -4.76
C ALA A 503 -12.73 18.92 -5.71
N TYR A 504 -11.64 19.64 -5.39
CA TYR A 504 -11.10 20.67 -6.28
C TYR A 504 -10.70 20.10 -7.65
N ALA A 505 -10.14 18.89 -7.69
CA ALA A 505 -9.81 18.23 -8.95
C ALA A 505 -11.04 17.91 -9.80
N SER A 506 -12.12 17.48 -9.16
CA SER A 506 -13.40 17.16 -9.81
C SER A 506 -14.11 18.41 -10.33
N GLU A 507 -13.82 19.57 -9.76
CA GLU A 507 -14.29 20.89 -10.20
C GLU A 507 -13.33 21.57 -11.20
N GLU A 508 -12.35 20.84 -11.74
CA GLU A 508 -11.29 21.35 -12.64
C GLU A 508 -10.41 22.46 -12.04
N MET A 509 -10.47 22.66 -10.73
CA MET A 509 -9.71 23.68 -9.99
C MET A 509 -8.32 23.15 -9.56
N LEU A 510 -7.56 22.59 -10.49
CA LEU A 510 -6.32 21.84 -10.21
C LEU A 510 -5.25 22.68 -9.51
N LYS A 511 -5.16 23.98 -9.84
CA LYS A 511 -4.24 24.91 -9.17
C LYS A 511 -4.59 25.09 -7.69
N GLN A 512 -5.89 25.14 -7.37
CA GLN A 512 -6.35 25.26 -5.98
C GLN A 512 -6.18 23.95 -5.22
N ALA A 513 -6.25 22.79 -5.88
CA ALA A 513 -5.98 21.50 -5.24
C ALA A 513 -4.50 21.30 -4.88
N ALA A 514 -3.58 21.93 -5.62
CA ALA A 514 -2.15 21.65 -5.56
C ALA A 514 -1.54 21.70 -4.14
N PRO A 515 -1.90 22.65 -3.26
CA PRO A 515 -1.33 22.66 -1.92
C PRO A 515 -1.70 21.48 -1.04
N TRP A 516 -2.95 21.03 -1.13
CA TRP A 516 -3.41 19.81 -0.45
C TRP A 516 -2.66 18.59 -0.99
N CYS A 517 -2.43 18.53 -2.31
CA CYS A 517 -1.63 17.48 -2.92
C CYS A 517 -0.17 17.49 -2.46
N VAL A 518 0.48 18.66 -2.40
CA VAL A 518 1.85 18.80 -1.89
C VAL A 518 1.94 18.30 -0.45
N ALA A 519 1.00 18.67 0.41
CA ALA A 519 0.97 18.20 1.79
C ALA A 519 0.90 16.66 1.88
N ILE A 520 0.03 16.02 1.09
CA ILE A 520 -0.07 14.56 1.02
C ILE A 520 1.25 13.94 0.54
N VAL A 521 1.84 14.45 -0.54
CA VAL A 521 3.11 13.94 -1.10
C VAL A 521 4.26 14.08 -0.09
N LEU A 522 4.34 15.20 0.63
CA LEU A 522 5.35 15.41 1.67
C LEU A 522 5.24 14.37 2.79
N THR A 523 4.02 14.02 3.23
CA THR A 523 3.83 12.93 4.19
C THR A 523 4.19 11.56 3.60
N GLY A 524 3.90 11.33 2.32
CA GLY A 524 4.26 10.15 1.56
C GLY A 524 5.77 9.91 1.42
N LEU A 525 6.60 10.95 1.55
CA LEU A 525 8.06 10.83 1.51
C LEU A 525 8.66 10.25 2.79
N LEU A 526 7.96 10.31 3.93
CA LEU A 526 8.48 9.86 5.22
C LEU A 526 8.88 8.36 5.22
N PRO A 527 8.05 7.41 4.73
CA PRO A 527 8.42 6.00 4.67
C PRO A 527 9.59 5.75 3.72
N VAL A 528 9.66 6.49 2.60
CA VAL A 528 10.75 6.38 1.62
C VAL A 528 12.09 6.76 2.25
N ILE A 529 12.12 7.85 3.02
CA ILE A 529 13.32 8.30 3.74
C ILE A 529 13.75 7.25 4.78
N LEU A 530 12.81 6.68 5.54
CA LEU A 530 13.10 5.63 6.51
C LEU A 530 13.65 4.35 5.87
N LEU A 531 13.04 3.90 4.77
CA LEU A 531 13.49 2.72 4.02
C LEU A 531 14.92 2.91 3.51
N ASN A 532 15.23 4.07 2.94
CA ASN A 532 16.59 4.42 2.49
C ASN A 532 17.60 4.38 3.66
N ARG A 533 17.24 4.90 4.84
CA ARG A 533 18.12 4.84 6.03
C ARG A 533 18.41 3.41 6.47
N LYS A 534 17.41 2.53 6.51
CA LYS A 534 17.61 1.11 6.85
C LYS A 534 18.47 0.37 5.83
N LEU A 535 18.29 0.64 4.54
CA LEU A 535 19.10 0.03 3.49
C LEU A 535 20.59 0.41 3.60
N ARG A 536 20.89 1.65 4.02
CA ARG A 536 22.25 2.13 4.26
C ARG A 536 22.87 1.59 5.55
N SER A 537 22.10 1.50 6.64
CA SER A 537 22.63 1.00 7.92
C SER A 537 22.99 -0.48 7.87
N SER A 538 22.24 -1.31 7.13
CA SER A 538 22.58 -2.70 6.87
C SER A 538 23.75 -2.88 5.89
N ALA A 539 24.36 -1.81 5.37
CA ALA A 539 25.50 -1.86 4.46
C ALA A 539 26.85 -1.58 5.12
N VAL A 540 26.86 -1.12 6.37
CA VAL A 540 28.07 -1.05 7.19
C VAL A 540 28.28 -2.44 7.78
N PRO A 541 29.40 -3.14 7.47
CA PRO A 541 29.75 -4.35 8.19
C PRO A 541 29.81 -3.96 9.67
N GLN A 542 29.02 -4.62 10.52
CA GLN A 542 29.37 -4.66 11.93
C GLN A 542 30.74 -5.33 11.98
N GLU A 543 31.80 -4.52 12.05
CA GLU A 543 33.05 -4.96 12.66
C GLU A 543 32.65 -5.39 14.06
N THR A 544 32.37 -6.67 14.19
CA THR A 544 32.37 -7.36 15.45
C THR A 544 33.79 -7.14 15.96
N SER A 545 33.93 -6.13 16.82
CA SER A 545 35.11 -5.93 17.63
C SER A 545 35.17 -7.11 18.60
N HIS A 546 35.53 -8.30 18.08
CA HIS A 546 36.27 -9.26 18.84
C HIS A 546 37.64 -8.62 19.11
N ARG A 547 37.66 -7.67 20.07
CA ARG A 547 38.84 -7.49 20.88
C ARG A 547 39.04 -8.83 21.56
N LEU A 548 39.90 -9.66 20.96
CA LEU A 548 40.54 -10.75 21.65
C LEU A 548 41.06 -10.15 22.96
N MET A 549 40.48 -10.53 24.09
CA MET A 549 41.12 -10.26 25.37
C MET A 549 42.51 -10.91 25.28
N PRO A 550 43.60 -10.19 25.58
CA PRO A 550 44.88 -10.84 25.72
C PRO A 550 44.75 -11.83 26.88
N VAL A 551 44.88 -13.12 26.59
CA VAL A 551 45.08 -14.15 27.60
C VAL A 551 46.39 -13.79 28.28
N SER A 552 46.32 -13.33 29.52
CA SER A 552 47.49 -13.19 30.38
C SER A 552 47.98 -14.60 30.74
N THR A 553 48.93 -15.12 29.98
CA THR A 553 49.74 -16.26 30.40
C THR A 553 50.67 -15.80 31.51
N GLU A 554 50.31 -16.10 32.76
CA GLU A 554 51.25 -16.19 33.86
C GLU A 554 52.26 -17.31 33.59
N THR A 555 53.55 -17.04 33.80
CA THR A 555 54.54 -17.99 34.33
C THR A 555 55.89 -17.28 34.49
N HIS A 556 56.08 -16.62 35.63
CA HIS A 556 57.42 -16.37 36.17
C HIS A 556 57.62 -17.29 37.37
N LEU A 557 58.22 -18.46 37.09
CA LEU A 557 58.98 -19.20 38.10
C LEU A 557 60.35 -18.54 38.19
N GLN A 558 60.65 -17.92 39.33
CA GLN A 558 62.01 -17.53 39.70
C GLN A 558 62.77 -18.76 40.20
N PRO A 559 64.05 -18.92 39.85
CA PRO A 559 64.99 -19.67 40.66
C PRO A 559 66.01 -18.74 41.34
N ALA A 560 66.28 -19.10 42.61
CA ALA A 560 67.34 -18.67 43.54
C ALA A 560 67.29 -17.24 44.08
#